data_AF-A0A444ZIP2-F1
#
_entry.id   AF-A0A444ZIP2-F1
#
_cell.length_a   1.000
_cell.length_b   1.000
_cell.length_c   1.000
_cell.angle_alpha   90.00
_cell.angle_beta   90.00
_cell.angle_gamma   90.00
#
_symmetry.space_group_name_H-M   'P 1'
#
loop_
_entity.id
_entity.type
_entity.pdbx_description
1 polymer ?
#
loop_
_entity_poly.entity_id
_entity_poly.type
_entity_poly.pdbx_seq_one_letter_code
_entity_poly.pdbx_strand_id
1 'polypeptide(L)'
;MLPSYKDLKNYDGKTPHALFTEEHKDLLTEAASWTKNTAKNCMLVSTLIATGVFAATFNLPGGRNSTTGTPTYLTQPLFLTFAISDAIALISSSASILMFLSILDSSYAEDNYFRSLPFKLLFGLIAQFVSITSMMIAFGVSSFITYYHGSNWVPIFISILAFLPIPFFTLILFPLSTDIIHSSYFCLTLFRPRERLLC
;
A
#
# COMPACT_ATOMS: atom_id res chain seq x y z
N MET A 1 -21.51 -27.19 4.01
CA MET A 1 -21.28 -27.84 5.32
C MET A 1 -22.51 -27.62 6.18
N LEU A 2 -23.16 -28.67 6.71
CA LEU A 2 -24.27 -28.49 7.65
C LEU A 2 -23.72 -27.85 8.95
N PRO A 3 -24.43 -26.91 9.61
CA PRO A 3 -23.94 -26.22 10.81
C PRO A 3 -23.48 -27.17 11.93
N SER A 4 -24.13 -28.32 12.04
CA SER A 4 -23.81 -29.37 13.03
C SER A 4 -22.41 -29.96 12.91
N TYR A 5 -21.77 -29.89 11.73
CA TYR A 5 -20.48 -30.54 11.48
C TYR A 5 -19.27 -29.72 11.93
N LYS A 6 -19.44 -28.46 12.33
CA LYS A 6 -18.33 -27.57 12.72
C LYS A 6 -17.70 -27.93 14.07
N ASP A 7 -18.52 -28.45 14.98
CA ASP A 7 -18.11 -28.80 16.35
C ASP A 7 -17.94 -30.31 16.53
N LEU A 8 -18.21 -31.09 15.48
CA LEU A 8 -18.13 -32.56 15.48
C LEU A 8 -16.67 -33.00 15.57
N LYS A 9 -16.32 -33.75 16.60
CA LYS A 9 -14.95 -34.20 16.84
C LYS A 9 -14.63 -35.47 16.05
N ASN A 10 -13.40 -35.58 15.55
CA ASN A 10 -12.88 -36.81 14.96
C ASN A 10 -12.61 -37.87 16.04
N TYR A 11 -12.12 -39.06 15.64
CA TYR A 11 -11.75 -40.15 16.56
C TYR A 11 -10.69 -39.76 17.60
N ASP A 12 -9.86 -38.75 17.31
CA ASP A 12 -8.85 -38.20 18.22
C ASP A 12 -9.39 -37.06 19.11
N GLY A 13 -10.70 -36.79 19.08
CA GLY A 13 -11.34 -35.73 19.86
C GLY A 13 -11.11 -34.31 19.33
N LYS A 14 -10.54 -34.15 18.13
CA LYS A 14 -10.23 -32.84 17.52
C LYS A 14 -11.40 -32.35 16.66
N THR A 15 -11.73 -31.07 16.76
CA THR A 15 -12.71 -30.42 15.84
C THR A 15 -12.07 -30.17 14.47
N PRO A 16 -12.85 -29.99 13.39
CA PRO A 16 -12.34 -29.64 12.06
C PRO A 16 -11.42 -28.42 12.08
N HIS A 17 -11.74 -27.42 12.92
CA HIS A 17 -10.89 -26.24 13.09
C HIS A 17 -9.56 -26.59 13.76
N ALA A 18 -9.57 -27.36 14.84
CA ALA A 18 -8.35 -27.74 15.55
C ALA A 18 -7.42 -28.59 14.67
N LEU A 19 -7.98 -29.54 13.92
CA LEU A 19 -7.23 -30.37 12.98
C LEU A 19 -6.64 -29.53 11.83
N PHE A 20 -7.41 -28.59 11.26
CA PHE A 20 -6.93 -27.69 10.20
C PHE A 20 -5.81 -26.76 10.69
N THR A 21 -5.94 -26.18 11.88
CA THR A 21 -4.90 -25.32 12.47
C THR A 21 -3.61 -26.10 12.73
N GLU A 22 -3.71 -27.35 13.18
CA GLU A 22 -2.54 -28.20 13.45
C GLU A 22 -1.84 -28.62 12.16
N GLU A 23 -2.59 -29.12 11.17
CA GLU A 23 -2.08 -29.53 9.86
C GLU A 23 -1.49 -28.36 9.06
N HIS A 24 -1.91 -27.12 9.31
CA HIS A 24 -1.46 -25.94 8.55
C HIS A 24 -0.64 -24.95 9.38
N LYS A 25 -0.17 -25.38 10.56
CA LYS A 25 0.65 -24.55 11.45
C LYS A 25 1.92 -24.04 10.75
N ASP A 26 2.60 -24.91 10.01
CA ASP A 26 3.83 -24.55 9.30
C ASP A 26 3.55 -23.50 8.21
N LEU A 27 2.48 -23.68 7.42
CA LEU A 27 2.04 -22.71 6.42
C LEU A 27 1.68 -21.35 7.04
N LEU A 28 1.05 -21.33 8.21
CA LEU A 28 0.75 -20.09 8.93
C LEU A 28 2.02 -19.37 9.39
N THR A 29 3.03 -20.11 9.86
CA THR A 29 4.32 -19.51 10.24
C THR A 29 5.07 -18.97 9.02
N GLU A 30 5.04 -19.68 7.90
CA GLU A 30 5.64 -19.25 6.64
C GLU A 30 4.95 -17.98 6.13
N ALA A 31 3.62 -17.96 6.07
CA ALA A 31 2.83 -16.81 5.65
C ALA A 31 3.07 -15.57 6.54
N ALA A 32 3.19 -15.76 7.85
CA ALA A 32 3.50 -14.69 8.79
C ALA A 32 4.92 -14.15 8.59
N SER A 33 5.90 -15.03 8.34
CA SER A 33 7.28 -14.64 8.03
C SER A 33 7.38 -13.88 6.70
N TRP A 34 6.67 -14.36 5.66
CA TRP A 34 6.58 -13.72 4.36
C TRP A 34 5.96 -12.32 4.48
N THR A 35 4.86 -12.19 5.25
CA THR A 35 4.19 -10.91 5.48
C THR A 35 5.11 -9.91 6.17
N LYS A 36 5.88 -10.32 7.19
CA LYS A 36 6.86 -9.46 7.86
C LYS A 36 7.99 -9.04 6.94
N ASN A 37 8.53 -9.96 6.14
CA ASN A 37 9.60 -9.65 5.19
C ASN A 37 9.12 -8.67 4.12
N THR A 38 7.93 -8.90 3.56
CA THR A 38 7.28 -8.00 2.60
C THR A 38 7.03 -6.61 3.21
N ALA A 39 6.47 -6.54 4.42
CA ALA A 39 6.25 -5.27 5.12
C ALA A 39 7.55 -4.49 5.32
N LYS A 40 8.65 -5.16 5.69
CA LYS A 40 9.97 -4.54 5.83
C LYS A 40 10.47 -3.97 4.50
N ASN A 41 10.40 -4.73 3.42
CA ASN A 41 10.84 -4.28 2.10
C ASN A 41 10.00 -3.11 1.59
N CYS A 42 8.67 -3.20 1.72
CA CYS A 42 7.77 -2.13 1.35
C CYS A 42 7.98 -0.87 2.19
N MET A 43 8.22 -1.00 3.49
CA MET A 43 8.57 0.12 4.36
C MET A 43 9.85 0.83 3.91
N LEU A 44 10.88 0.09 3.46
CA LEU A 44 12.10 0.70 2.90
C LEU A 44 11.79 1.48 1.62
N VAL A 45 10.97 0.93 0.72
CA VAL A 45 10.53 1.62 -0.50
C VAL A 45 9.74 2.89 -0.17
N SER A 46 8.77 2.81 0.73
CA SER A 46 8.00 3.98 1.18
C SER A 46 8.93 5.04 1.82
N THR A 47 9.87 4.63 2.66
CA THR A 47 10.86 5.55 3.26
C THR A 47 11.70 6.25 2.19
N LEU A 48 12.13 5.53 1.16
CA LEU A 48 12.85 6.12 0.03
C LEU A 48 11.99 7.14 -0.74
N ILE A 49 10.72 6.80 -1.00
CA ILE A 49 9.78 7.73 -1.65
C ILE A 49 9.60 8.98 -0.79
N ALA A 50 9.31 8.83 0.51
CA ALA A 50 9.11 9.93 1.44
C ALA A 50 10.33 10.86 1.48
N THR A 51 11.53 10.28 1.52
CA THR A 51 12.80 11.03 1.50
C THR A 51 12.97 11.78 0.17
N GLY A 52 12.69 11.14 -0.96
CA GLY A 52 12.80 11.73 -2.29
C GLY A 52 11.84 12.91 -2.49
N VAL A 53 10.57 12.75 -2.14
CA VAL A 53 9.56 13.82 -2.25
C VAL A 53 9.84 14.95 -1.27
N PHE A 54 10.22 14.64 -0.02
CA PHE A 54 10.65 15.66 0.95
C PHE A 54 11.84 16.49 0.45
N ALA A 55 12.85 15.84 -0.14
CA ALA A 55 13.97 16.55 -0.76
C ALA A 55 13.51 17.40 -1.95
N ALA A 56 12.57 16.92 -2.76
CA ALA A 56 12.02 17.68 -3.88
C ALA A 56 11.22 18.92 -3.44
N THR A 57 10.53 18.88 -2.30
CA THR A 57 9.82 20.04 -1.74
C THR A 57 10.75 21.24 -1.51
N PHE A 58 11.98 21.00 -1.03
CA PHE A 58 12.97 22.06 -0.80
C PHE A 58 13.78 22.42 -2.04
N ASN A 59 13.89 21.49 -3.00
CA ASN A 59 14.57 21.71 -4.28
C ASN A 59 13.53 22.05 -5.37
N LEU A 60 12.94 23.23 -5.25
CA LEU A 60 11.86 23.70 -6.12
C LEU A 60 12.25 23.64 -7.61
N PRO A 61 11.47 22.95 -8.45
CA PRO A 61 11.70 22.93 -9.89
C PRO A 61 11.50 24.34 -10.47
N GLY A 62 12.46 24.80 -11.30
CA GLY A 62 12.45 26.12 -11.92
C GLY A 62 13.22 27.23 -11.17
N GLY A 63 13.75 26.95 -9.98
CA GLY A 63 14.59 27.90 -9.25
C GLY A 63 13.83 29.06 -8.57
N ARG A 64 14.59 29.89 -7.85
CA ARG A 64 14.06 31.02 -7.06
C ARG A 64 14.40 32.33 -7.76
N ASN A 65 13.43 33.23 -7.92
CA ASN A 65 13.70 34.55 -8.49
C ASN A 65 14.67 35.31 -7.57
N SER A 66 15.80 35.73 -8.11
CA SER A 66 16.87 36.44 -7.41
C SER A 66 16.50 37.85 -6.96
N THR A 67 15.45 38.45 -7.53
CA THR A 67 14.98 39.81 -7.20
C THR A 67 13.89 39.85 -6.13
N THR A 68 13.01 38.86 -6.06
CA THR A 68 11.88 38.84 -5.11
C THR A 68 12.03 37.78 -4.01
N GLY A 69 12.99 36.87 -4.13
CA GLY A 69 13.14 35.77 -3.18
C GLY A 69 11.93 34.83 -3.15
N THR A 70 11.06 34.87 -4.17
CA THR A 70 9.91 33.97 -4.33
C THR A 70 10.21 32.94 -5.43
N PRO A 71 9.73 31.69 -5.32
CA PRO A 71 9.77 30.75 -6.44
C PRO A 71 9.20 31.41 -7.69
N THR A 72 9.95 31.38 -8.80
CA THR A 72 9.64 32.10 -10.05
C THR A 72 8.26 31.72 -10.63
N TYR A 73 7.74 30.56 -10.24
CA TYR A 73 6.58 29.91 -10.85
C TYR A 73 5.40 29.68 -9.87
N LEU A 74 5.38 30.34 -8.71
CA LEU A 74 4.33 30.19 -7.67
C LEU A 74 2.88 30.31 -8.18
N THR A 75 2.66 31.10 -9.24
CA THR A 75 1.34 31.36 -9.83
C THR A 75 0.99 30.48 -11.02
N GLN A 76 1.87 29.58 -11.45
CA GLN A 76 1.59 28.69 -12.57
C GLN A 76 0.86 27.42 -12.12
N PRO A 77 -0.16 26.96 -12.87
CA PRO A 77 -0.94 25.78 -12.52
C PRO A 77 -0.06 24.52 -12.35
N LEU A 78 1.02 24.41 -13.14
CA LEU A 78 1.98 23.31 -13.03
C LEU A 78 2.68 23.26 -11.67
N PHE A 79 3.06 24.41 -11.11
CA PHE A 79 3.71 24.46 -9.80
C PHE A 79 2.76 24.05 -8.68
N LEU A 80 1.49 24.47 -8.76
CA LEU A 80 0.47 24.06 -7.78
C LEU A 80 0.20 22.56 -7.87
N THR A 81 0.09 22.00 -9.08
CA THR A 81 -0.07 20.55 -9.27
C THR A 81 1.13 19.78 -8.71
N PHE A 82 2.35 20.26 -8.94
CA PHE A 82 3.56 19.69 -8.35
C PHE A 82 3.46 19.67 -6.81
N ALA A 83 3.19 20.80 -6.18
CA ALA A 83 3.15 20.91 -4.72
C ALA A 83 2.06 20.03 -4.08
N ILE A 84 0.86 19.99 -4.67
CA ILE A 84 -0.23 19.13 -4.19
C ILE A 84 0.15 17.66 -4.33
N SER A 85 0.69 17.27 -5.49
CA SER A 85 1.09 15.89 -5.76
C SER A 85 2.23 15.43 -4.86
N ASP A 86 3.20 16.30 -4.59
CA ASP A 86 4.32 16.04 -3.69
C ASP A 86 3.82 15.84 -2.24
N ALA A 87 2.90 16.69 -1.77
CA ALA A 87 2.29 16.56 -0.45
C ALA A 87 1.47 15.26 -0.30
N ILE A 88 0.66 14.90 -1.31
CA ILE A 88 -0.08 13.64 -1.33
C ILE A 88 0.89 12.46 -1.28
N ALA A 89 1.98 12.51 -2.04
CA ALA A 89 2.99 11.45 -2.05
C ALA A 89 3.63 11.27 -0.66
N LEU A 90 3.97 12.37 0.01
CA LEU A 90 4.63 12.36 1.32
C LEU A 90 3.69 11.85 2.43
N ILE A 91 2.44 12.32 2.46
CA ILE A 91 1.45 11.91 3.47
C ILE A 91 1.09 10.43 3.28
N SER A 92 0.82 10.01 2.04
CA SER A 92 0.49 8.62 1.75
C SER A 92 1.66 7.66 2.01
N SER A 93 2.90 8.09 1.72
CA SER A 93 4.09 7.31 2.08
C SER A 93 4.25 7.16 3.59
N SER A 94 4.07 8.26 4.33
CA SER A 94 4.12 8.24 5.80
C SER A 94 3.06 7.31 6.40
N ALA A 95 1.83 7.36 5.87
CA ALA A 95 0.75 6.45 6.27
C ALA A 95 1.09 4.98 5.97
N SER A 96 1.69 4.70 4.79
CA SER A 96 2.16 3.38 4.40
C SER A 96 3.24 2.85 5.37
N ILE A 97 4.21 3.70 5.74
CA ILE A 97 5.25 3.37 6.73
C ILE A 97 4.64 2.98 8.07
N LEU A 98 3.68 3.76 8.58
CA LEU A 98 3.01 3.46 9.86
C LEU A 98 2.25 2.13 9.82
N MET A 99 1.63 1.80 8.68
CA MET A 99 0.93 0.53 8.50
C MET A 99 1.89 -0.66 8.47
N PHE A 100 3.01 -0.55 7.76
CA PHE A 100 4.02 -1.61 7.75
C PHE A 100 4.74 -1.74 9.09
N LEU A 101 5.02 -0.62 9.77
CA LEU A 101 5.57 -0.63 11.12
C LEU A 101 4.62 -1.33 12.09
N SER A 102 3.30 -1.09 11.97
CA SER A 102 2.28 -1.78 12.78
C SER A 102 2.26 -3.30 12.56
N ILE A 103 2.67 -3.78 11.38
CA ILE A 103 2.80 -5.22 11.07
C ILE A 103 4.09 -5.81 11.68
N LEU A 104 5.17 -5.02 11.73
CA LEU A 104 6.45 -5.43 12.29
C LEU A 104 6.42 -5.45 13.82
N ASP A 105 5.80 -4.44 14.44
CA ASP A 105 5.74 -4.24 15.89
C ASP A 105 4.82 -5.25 16.60
N SER A 106 3.86 -5.82 15.87
CA SER A 106 3.01 -6.85 16.43
C SER A 106 3.76 -8.15 16.71
N SER A 107 4.01 -8.35 18.00
CA SER A 107 4.44 -9.62 18.56
C SER A 107 3.27 -10.62 18.54
N TYR A 108 3.60 -11.89 18.31
CA TYR A 108 2.77 -13.05 17.93
C TYR A 108 1.73 -13.52 18.98
N ALA A 109 1.07 -12.64 19.74
CA ALA A 109 0.38 -13.03 20.97
C ALA A 109 -1.15 -13.14 20.94
N GLU A 110 -1.86 -12.71 19.89
CA GLU A 110 -3.34 -12.79 19.87
C GLU A 110 -3.90 -13.44 18.59
N ASP A 111 -4.72 -14.48 18.73
CA ASP A 111 -5.36 -15.20 17.61
C ASP A 111 -6.23 -14.28 16.72
N ASN A 112 -6.78 -13.20 17.29
CA ASN A 112 -7.51 -12.18 16.53
C ASN A 112 -6.59 -11.28 15.68
N TYR A 113 -5.30 -11.23 15.99
CA TYR A 113 -4.34 -10.37 15.31
C TYR A 113 -4.05 -10.85 13.88
N PHE A 114 -3.92 -12.17 13.69
CA PHE A 114 -3.69 -12.79 12.37
C PHE A 114 -4.77 -12.44 11.35
N ARG A 115 -6.02 -12.27 11.80
CA ARG A 115 -7.14 -11.91 10.93
C ARG A 115 -7.09 -10.47 10.44
N SER A 116 -6.49 -9.56 11.21
CA SER A 116 -6.33 -8.14 10.85
C SER A 116 -5.07 -7.84 10.04
N LEU A 117 -4.07 -8.74 10.12
CA LEU A 117 -2.79 -8.64 9.42
C LEU A 117 -2.90 -8.42 7.90
N PRO A 118 -3.66 -9.23 7.13
CA PRO A 118 -3.77 -9.04 5.68
C PRO A 118 -4.41 -7.70 5.31
N PHE A 119 -5.31 -7.17 6.14
CA PHE A 119 -5.93 -5.87 5.92
C PHE A 119 -4.96 -4.71 6.14
N LYS A 120 -4.12 -4.78 7.18
CA LYS A 120 -3.06 -3.78 7.41
C LYS A 120 -2.07 -3.78 6.25
N LEU A 121 -1.68 -4.96 5.77
CA LEU A 121 -0.79 -5.10 4.61
C LEU A 121 -1.43 -4.49 3.36
N LEU A 122 -2.70 -4.80 3.10
CA LEU A 122 -3.46 -4.27 1.96
C LEU A 122 -3.56 -2.74 2.01
N PHE A 123 -3.95 -2.16 3.15
CA PHE A 123 -4.06 -0.70 3.28
C PHE A 123 -2.69 -0.02 3.14
N GLY A 124 -1.62 -0.62 3.67
CA GLY A 124 -0.24 -0.16 3.50
C GLY A 124 0.20 -0.17 2.03
N LEU A 125 -0.13 -1.22 1.27
CA LEU A 125 0.16 -1.35 -0.16
C LEU A 125 -0.66 -0.36 -1.01
N ILE A 126 -1.93 -0.13 -0.69
CA ILE A 126 -2.76 0.88 -1.37
C ILE A 126 -2.18 2.28 -1.15
N ALA A 127 -1.84 2.63 0.09
CA ALA A 127 -1.22 3.91 0.40
C ALA A 127 0.12 4.07 -0.33
N GLN A 128 0.92 2.99 -0.42
CA GLN A 128 2.16 2.98 -1.19
C GLN A 128 1.93 3.21 -2.69
N PHE A 129 0.90 2.59 -3.26
CA PHE A 129 0.55 2.78 -4.67
C PHE A 129 0.11 4.21 -4.98
N VAL A 130 -0.71 4.81 -4.10
CA VAL A 130 -1.08 6.23 -4.19
C VAL A 130 0.17 7.11 -4.15
N SER A 131 1.10 6.81 -3.24
CA SER A 131 2.36 7.54 -3.11
C SER A 131 3.21 7.49 -4.38
N ILE A 132 3.43 6.29 -4.94
CA ILE A 132 4.19 6.08 -6.18
C ILE A 132 3.55 6.86 -7.33
N THR A 133 2.23 6.75 -7.50
CA THR A 133 1.51 7.43 -8.58
C THR A 133 1.63 8.94 -8.46
N SER A 134 1.47 9.48 -7.24
CA SER A 134 1.59 10.90 -6.95
C SER A 134 3.03 11.42 -7.16
N MET A 135 4.04 10.62 -6.79
CA MET A 135 5.45 10.93 -7.06
C MET A 135 5.73 10.96 -8.57
N MET A 136 5.18 10.03 -9.37
CA MET A 136 5.36 10.03 -10.83
C MET A 136 4.72 11.26 -11.49
N ILE A 137 3.54 11.69 -11.01
CA ILE A 137 2.90 12.94 -11.46
C ILE A 137 3.79 14.14 -11.13
N ALA A 138 4.28 14.23 -9.89
CA ALA A 138 5.17 15.32 -9.47
C ALA A 138 6.45 15.36 -10.31
N PHE A 139 7.06 14.21 -10.57
CA PHE A 139 8.25 14.09 -11.40
C PHE A 139 8.01 14.48 -12.87
N GLY A 140 6.88 14.07 -13.45
CA GLY A 140 6.48 14.46 -14.79
C GLY A 140 6.31 15.98 -14.90
N VAL A 141 5.55 16.58 -13.98
CA VAL A 141 5.33 18.04 -13.94
C VAL A 141 6.65 18.80 -13.72
N SER A 142 7.50 18.35 -12.81
CA SER A 142 8.83 18.91 -12.57
C SER A 142 9.72 18.86 -13.81
N SER A 143 9.63 17.78 -14.60
CA SER A 143 10.34 17.66 -15.88
C SER A 143 9.85 18.69 -16.90
N PHE A 144 8.53 18.90 -17.02
CA PHE A 144 7.97 19.93 -17.90
C PHE A 144 8.36 21.35 -17.48
N ILE A 145 8.40 21.65 -16.18
CA ILE A 145 8.86 22.95 -15.66
C ILE A 145 10.34 23.16 -15.99
N THR A 146 11.17 22.14 -15.78
CA THR A 146 12.63 22.23 -15.99
C THR A 146 13.00 22.45 -17.46
N TYR A 147 12.31 21.80 -18.39
CA TYR A 147 12.58 21.87 -19.83
C TYR A 147 11.72 22.89 -20.58
N TYR A 148 11.07 23.82 -19.88
CA TYR A 148 10.09 24.76 -20.46
C TYR A 148 10.63 25.60 -21.64
N HIS A 149 11.90 26.00 -21.60
CA HIS A 149 12.55 26.74 -22.69
C HIS A 149 13.42 25.86 -23.61
N GLY A 150 13.45 24.54 -23.37
CA GLY A 150 14.23 23.56 -24.13
C GLY A 150 13.39 22.75 -25.13
N SER A 151 13.94 21.65 -25.64
CA SER A 151 13.20 20.75 -26.53
C SER A 151 12.12 19.98 -25.77
N ASN A 152 10.85 20.16 -26.18
CA ASN A 152 9.69 19.49 -25.60
C ASN A 152 9.72 17.96 -25.72
N TRP A 153 10.57 17.38 -26.57
CA TRP A 153 10.63 15.93 -26.76
C TRP A 153 11.22 15.20 -25.54
N VAL A 154 12.17 15.84 -24.84
CA VAL A 154 12.83 15.29 -23.65
C VAL A 154 11.87 15.04 -22.48
N PRO A 155 11.09 16.03 -22.00
CA PRO A 155 10.15 15.80 -20.90
C PRO A 155 9.02 14.82 -21.29
N ILE A 156 8.59 14.79 -22.56
CA ILE A 156 7.61 13.80 -23.03
C ILE A 156 8.15 12.37 -22.89
N PHE A 157 9.39 12.13 -23.35
CA PHE A 157 10.03 10.83 -23.27
C PHE A 157 10.23 10.38 -21.81
N ILE A 158 10.72 11.28 -20.95
CA ILE A 158 10.89 11.03 -19.51
C ILE A 158 9.56 10.70 -18.86
N SER A 159 8.50 11.45 -19.19
CA SER A 159 7.18 11.23 -18.62
C SER A 159 6.63 9.86 -19.03
N ILE A 160 6.72 9.47 -20.32
CA ILE A 160 6.28 8.14 -20.78
C ILE A 160 6.99 7.03 -20.01
N LEU A 161 8.31 7.15 -19.82
CA LEU A 161 9.10 6.15 -19.10
C LEU A 161 8.75 6.09 -17.61
N ALA A 162 8.45 7.23 -16.99
CA ALA A 162 8.06 7.32 -15.58
C ALA A 162 6.70 6.67 -15.29
N PHE A 163 5.76 6.65 -16.25
CA PHE A 163 4.44 6.02 -16.05
C PHE A 163 4.44 4.49 -16.26
N LEU A 164 5.51 3.90 -16.81
CA LEU A 164 5.64 2.47 -17.08
C LEU A 164 5.45 1.54 -15.85
N PRO A 165 5.90 1.88 -14.63
CA PRO A 165 5.76 1.01 -13.46
C PRO A 165 4.31 0.86 -12.95
N ILE A 166 3.43 1.81 -13.26
CA ILE A 166 2.05 1.84 -12.75
C ILE A 166 1.22 0.64 -13.20
N PRO A 167 1.14 0.28 -14.51
CA PRO A 167 0.39 -0.90 -14.93
C PRO A 167 0.93 -2.19 -14.31
N PHE A 168 2.25 -2.29 -14.12
CA PHE A 168 2.88 -3.44 -13.49
C PHE A 168 2.44 -3.59 -12.02
N PHE A 169 2.46 -2.49 -11.27
CA PHE A 169 1.97 -2.47 -9.89
C PHE A 169 0.49 -2.78 -9.79
N THR A 170 -0.36 -2.25 -10.69
CA THR A 170 -1.80 -2.55 -10.68
C THR A 170 -2.08 -4.03 -10.95
N LEU A 171 -1.32 -4.67 -11.84
CA LEU A 171 -1.47 -6.10 -12.14
C LEU A 171 -1.10 -6.98 -10.93
N ILE A 172 -0.19 -6.53 -10.08
CA ILE A 172 0.22 -7.24 -8.87
C ILE A 172 -0.75 -6.97 -7.71
N LEU A 173 -1.17 -5.72 -7.51
CA LEU A 173 -2.08 -5.34 -6.41
C LEU A 173 -3.50 -5.89 -6.60
N PHE A 174 -3.96 -5.98 -7.85
CA PHE A 174 -5.34 -6.38 -8.17
C PHE A 174 -5.68 -7.80 -7.68
N PRO A 175 -4.97 -8.88 -8.05
CA PRO A 175 -5.29 -10.24 -7.59
C PRO A 175 -5.16 -10.36 -6.07
N LEU A 176 -4.13 -9.75 -5.48
CA LEU A 176 -3.93 -9.79 -4.03
C LEU A 176 -5.08 -9.10 -3.27
N SER A 177 -5.55 -7.97 -3.78
CA SER A 177 -6.68 -7.24 -3.19
C SER A 177 -7.97 -8.06 -3.31
N THR A 178 -8.23 -8.64 -4.49
CA THR A 178 -9.43 -9.45 -4.71
C THR A 178 -9.42 -10.71 -3.84
N ASP A 179 -8.27 -11.37 -3.67
CA ASP A 179 -8.16 -12.58 -2.88
C ASP A 179 -8.38 -12.31 -1.38
N ILE A 180 -7.80 -11.22 -0.84
CA ILE A 180 -8.00 -10.83 0.56
C ILE A 180 -9.47 -10.45 0.81
N ILE A 181 -10.07 -9.68 -0.10
CA ILE A 181 -11.47 -9.25 0.00
C ILE A 181 -12.40 -10.47 -0.11
N HIS A 182 -12.20 -11.32 -1.10
CA HIS A 182 -13.00 -12.52 -1.32
C HIS A 182 -12.86 -13.51 -0.16
N SER A 183 -11.64 -13.78 0.30
CA SER A 183 -11.38 -14.63 1.49
C SER A 183 -12.05 -14.07 2.73
N SER A 184 -12.06 -12.75 2.92
CA SER A 184 -12.72 -12.10 4.05
C SER A 184 -14.23 -12.21 3.98
N TYR A 185 -14.84 -11.97 2.81
CA TYR A 185 -16.27 -12.19 2.58
C TYR A 185 -16.66 -13.67 2.73
N PHE A 186 -15.83 -14.58 2.24
CA PHE A 186 -16.04 -16.03 2.37
C PHE A 186 -15.92 -16.49 3.83
N CYS A 187 -14.92 -16.03 4.58
CA CYS A 187 -14.81 -16.29 6.02
C CYS A 187 -15.96 -15.66 6.82
N LEU A 188 -16.38 -14.44 6.48
CA LEU A 188 -17.54 -13.79 7.11
C LEU A 188 -18.83 -14.58 6.87
N THR A 189 -19.04 -15.10 5.67
CA THR A 189 -20.23 -15.90 5.34
C THR A 189 -20.16 -17.33 5.91
N LEU A 190 -18.97 -17.93 5.96
CA LEU A 190 -18.75 -19.25 6.53
C LEU A 190 -18.90 -19.26 8.05
N PHE A 191 -18.51 -18.19 8.77
CA PHE A 191 -18.51 -18.13 10.24
C PHE A 191 -19.59 -17.24 10.87
N ARG A 192 -20.48 -16.60 10.10
CA ARG A 192 -21.62 -15.87 10.67
C ARG A 192 -22.48 -16.85 11.51
N PRO A 193 -22.70 -16.60 12.81
CA PRO A 193 -23.76 -17.28 13.53
C PRO A 193 -25.05 -16.81 12.86
N ARG A 194 -25.76 -17.72 12.21
CA ARG A 194 -27.15 -17.46 11.84
C ARG A 194 -27.92 -17.47 13.15
N GLU A 195 -27.99 -16.33 13.83
CA GLU A 195 -29.00 -16.14 14.86
C GLU A 195 -30.34 -16.44 14.21
N ARG A 196 -30.94 -17.55 14.65
CA ARG A 196 -32.29 -17.91 14.26
C ARG A 196 -33.20 -16.90 14.94
N LEU A 197 -33.69 -15.93 14.17
CA LEU A 197 -34.98 -15.31 14.48
C LEU A 197 -36.04 -16.42 14.37
N LEU A 198 -36.29 -17.09 15.50
CA LEU A 198 -37.51 -17.85 15.73
C LEU A 198 -38.51 -16.85 16.32
N CYS A 199 -39.41 -16.37 15.47
CA CYS A 199 -40.80 -16.05 15.83
C CYS A 199 -41.67 -16.89 14.89
#